data_AF-A0A2S6CUE4-F1
#
_entry.id   AF-A0A2S6CUE4-F1
#
_cell.length_a   1.000
_cell.length_b   1.000
_cell.length_c   1.000
_cell.angle_alpha   90.00
_cell.angle_beta   90.00
_cell.angle_gamma   90.00
#
_symmetry.space_group_name_H-M   'P 1'
#
loop_
_entity.id
_entity.type
_entity.pdbx_description
1 polymer ?
#
loop_
_entity_poly.entity_id
_entity_poly.type
_entity_poly.pdbx_seq_one_letter_code
_entity_poly.pdbx_strand_id
1 'polypeptide(L)'
;MTTESLEIAKSRYKIGKAAFENGKYRESVQNLEQASALLGKNTRLAGEVEIWLVNAYEAAGRSEEAIALCQELSRHPHYEVRHQAKRLAYILKAPKLNRPKEWMTEIPDFSIISDNKSKMMIAAKPNQSPSAKKPVEKEYIDLSTVNTQDNNFVWVALIAVGFTISYLVWLSFE
;
A
#
# COMPACT_ATOMS: atom_id res chain seq x y z
N MET A 1 -0.03 27.87 19.53
CA MET A 1 -0.17 26.50 20.11
C MET A 1 0.61 26.45 21.39
N THR A 2 0.05 25.88 22.45
CA THR A 2 0.79 25.60 23.68
C THR A 2 1.62 24.34 23.50
N THR A 3 2.74 24.22 24.21
CA THR A 3 3.59 23.02 24.14
C THR A 3 2.83 21.76 24.56
N GLU A 4 1.94 21.90 25.54
CA GLU A 4 1.04 20.85 26.02
C GLU A 4 0.09 20.34 24.93
N SER A 5 -0.56 21.24 24.16
CA SER A 5 -1.50 20.83 23.10
C SER A 5 -0.80 20.03 22.00
N LEU A 6 0.46 20.38 21.70
CA LEU A 6 1.27 19.68 20.71
C LEU A 6 1.64 18.27 21.16
N GLU A 7 1.99 18.06 22.43
CA GLU A 7 2.32 16.72 22.95
C GLU A 7 1.09 15.82 23.01
N ILE A 8 -0.07 16.37 23.39
CA ILE A 8 -1.35 15.63 23.34
C ILE A 8 -1.66 15.24 21.89
N ALA A 9 -1.51 16.16 20.93
CA ALA A 9 -1.74 15.86 19.52
C ALA A 9 -0.82 14.74 19.00
N LYS A 10 0.46 14.76 19.34
CA LYS A 10 1.41 13.70 18.97
C LYS A 10 1.05 12.36 19.60
N SER A 11 0.63 12.36 20.86
CA SER A 11 0.16 11.14 21.55
C SER A 11 -1.06 10.55 20.85
N ARG A 12 -2.07 11.38 20.58
CA ARG A 12 -3.28 11.01 19.83
C ARG A 12 -2.95 10.49 18.43
N TYR A 13 -2.03 11.14 17.73
CA TYR A 13 -1.57 10.69 16.42
C TYR A 13 -0.99 9.26 16.49
N LYS A 14 -0.10 8.98 17.46
CA LYS A 14 0.48 7.64 17.65
C LYS A 14 -0.58 6.59 17.96
N ILE A 15 -1.52 6.89 18.86
CA ILE A 15 -2.63 6.00 19.21
C ILE A 15 -3.52 5.74 17.99
N GLY A 16 -3.87 6.79 17.25
CA GLY A 16 -4.70 6.69 16.06
C GLY A 16 -4.06 5.85 14.94
N LYS A 17 -2.75 6.00 14.73
CA LYS A 17 -1.99 5.20 13.78
C LYS A 17 -1.91 3.73 14.21
N ALA A 18 -1.60 3.46 15.48
CA ALA A 18 -1.61 2.08 16.00
C ALA A 18 -3.00 1.44 15.88
N ALA A 19 -4.08 2.18 16.18
CA ALA A 19 -5.44 1.69 16.02
C ALA A 19 -5.76 1.35 14.54
N PHE A 20 -5.30 2.18 13.59
CA PHE A 20 -5.44 1.89 12.16
C PHE A 20 -4.75 0.58 11.77
N GLU A 21 -3.49 0.42 12.17
CA GLU A 21 -2.67 -0.77 11.87
C GLU A 21 -3.27 -2.05 12.48
N ASN A 22 -4.02 -1.94 13.57
CA ASN A 22 -4.75 -3.05 14.20
C ASN A 22 -6.17 -3.27 13.65
N GLY A 23 -6.58 -2.58 12.59
CA GLY A 23 -7.91 -2.70 11.99
C GLY A 23 -9.03 -2.02 12.79
N LYS A 24 -8.72 -1.27 13.86
CA LYS A 24 -9.68 -0.54 14.70
C LYS A 24 -9.99 0.83 14.09
N TYR A 25 -10.60 0.84 12.91
CA TYR A 25 -10.72 2.07 12.10
C TYR A 25 -11.54 3.17 12.77
N ARG A 26 -12.62 2.83 13.50
CA ARG A 26 -13.42 3.84 14.22
C ARG A 26 -12.62 4.55 15.33
N GLU A 27 -11.82 3.80 16.08
CA GLU A 27 -10.95 4.36 17.12
C GLU A 27 -9.81 5.19 16.51
N SER A 28 -9.26 4.73 15.38
CA SER A 28 -8.27 5.47 14.61
C SER A 28 -8.80 6.84 14.20
N VAL A 29 -9.97 6.87 13.57
CA VAL A 29 -10.63 8.11 13.15
C VAL A 29 -10.81 9.07 14.31
N GLN A 30 -11.37 8.62 15.44
CA GLN A 30 -11.60 9.48 16.61
C GLN A 30 -10.31 10.11 17.14
N ASN A 31 -9.24 9.33 17.26
CA ASN A 31 -7.96 9.85 17.76
C ASN A 31 -7.30 10.80 16.76
N LEU A 32 -7.42 10.54 15.45
CA LEU A 32 -6.85 11.38 14.40
C LEU A 32 -7.62 12.71 14.23
N GLU A 33 -8.95 12.70 14.34
CA GLU A 33 -9.78 13.92 14.41
C GLU A 33 -9.41 14.79 15.63
N GLN A 34 -9.20 14.17 16.79
CA GLN A 34 -8.73 14.89 17.98
C GLN A 34 -7.32 15.45 17.81
N ALA A 35 -6.42 14.68 17.19
CA ALA A 35 -5.07 15.14 16.90
C ALA A 35 -5.08 16.33 15.93
N SER A 36 -5.87 16.26 14.85
CA SER A 36 -5.95 17.34 13.86
C SER A 36 -6.54 18.62 14.45
N ALA A 37 -7.57 18.51 15.31
CA ALA A 37 -8.18 19.65 15.99
C ALA A 37 -7.22 20.41 16.94
N LEU A 38 -6.23 19.70 17.51
CA LEU A 38 -5.22 20.30 18.39
C LEU A 38 -4.04 20.92 17.64
N LEU A 39 -3.85 20.56 16.37
CA LEU A 39 -2.74 21.03 15.55
C LEU A 39 -3.12 22.31 14.79
N GLY A 40 -2.12 23.16 14.58
CA GLY A 40 -2.24 24.32 13.72
C GLY A 40 -2.42 23.88 12.27
N LYS A 41 -3.45 24.44 11.62
CA LYS A 41 -3.69 24.25 10.19
C LYS A 41 -2.41 24.52 9.39
N ASN A 42 -2.26 23.84 8.26
CA ASN A 42 -1.18 24.09 7.29
C ASN A 42 0.25 23.74 7.78
N THR A 43 0.41 23.11 8.93
CA THR A 43 1.72 22.60 9.39
C THR A 43 2.01 21.23 8.76
N ARG A 44 3.30 20.89 8.60
CA ARG A 44 3.71 19.56 8.09
C ARG A 44 3.09 18.42 8.90
N LEU A 45 3.11 18.52 10.24
CA LEU A 45 2.56 17.51 11.14
C LEU A 45 1.03 17.40 11.01
N ALA A 46 0.30 18.51 10.93
CA ALA A 46 -1.14 18.49 10.71
C ALA A 46 -1.49 17.79 9.39
N GLY A 47 -0.78 18.12 8.31
CA GLY A 47 -0.98 17.46 7.02
C GLY A 47 -0.69 15.96 7.06
N GLU A 48 0.32 15.51 7.82
CA GLU A 48 0.59 14.08 8.01
C GLU A 48 -0.55 13.38 8.76
N VAL A 49 -1.06 13.98 9.84
CA VAL A 49 -2.22 13.47 10.59
C VAL A 49 -3.45 13.41 9.70
N GLU A 50 -3.72 14.45 8.90
CA GLU A 50 -4.86 14.52 8.00
C GLU A 50 -4.75 13.48 6.86
N ILE A 51 -3.56 13.17 6.35
CA ILE A 51 -3.36 12.07 5.39
C ILE A 51 -3.69 10.71 6.04
N TRP A 52 -3.28 10.47 7.28
CA TRP A 52 -3.69 9.28 8.01
C TRP A 52 -5.19 9.23 8.24
N LEU A 53 -5.81 10.38 8.52
CA LEU A 53 -7.24 10.50 8.71
C LEU A 53 -8.03 10.17 7.43
N VAL A 54 -7.54 10.59 6.26
CA VAL A 54 -8.12 10.17 4.95
C VAL A 54 -8.18 8.65 4.85
N ASN A 55 -7.06 7.96 5.11
CA ASN A 55 -7.01 6.50 5.03
C ASN A 55 -7.96 5.86 6.05
N ALA A 56 -8.02 6.41 7.26
CA ALA A 56 -8.90 5.94 8.32
C ALA A 56 -10.39 6.12 7.96
N TYR A 57 -10.76 7.23 7.32
CA TYR A 57 -12.11 7.45 6.81
C TYR A 57 -12.49 6.42 5.74
N GLU A 58 -11.61 6.18 4.77
CA GLU A 58 -11.88 5.18 3.74
C GLU A 58 -12.03 3.78 4.34
N ALA A 59 -11.13 3.38 5.25
CA ALA A 59 -11.20 2.09 5.92
C ALA A 59 -12.45 1.93 6.81
N ALA A 60 -12.99 3.04 7.33
CA ALA A 60 -14.24 3.07 8.08
C ALA A 60 -15.50 3.16 7.18
N GLY A 61 -15.36 3.16 5.86
CA GLY A 61 -16.48 3.31 4.91
C GLY A 61 -17.00 4.73 4.74
N ARG A 62 -16.29 5.75 5.26
CA ARG A 62 -16.60 7.18 5.14
C ARG A 62 -15.95 7.79 3.89
N SER A 63 -16.17 7.18 2.72
CA SER A 63 -15.45 7.52 1.48
C SER A 63 -15.66 8.96 1.00
N GLU A 64 -16.86 9.52 1.19
CA GLU A 64 -17.15 10.91 0.80
C GLU A 64 -16.29 11.91 1.59
N GLU A 65 -16.12 11.66 2.88
CA GLU A 65 -15.31 12.49 3.78
C GLU A 65 -13.82 12.34 3.49
N ALA A 66 -13.37 11.12 3.18
CA ALA A 66 -12.00 10.87 2.73
C ALA A 66 -11.68 11.68 1.45
N ILE A 67 -12.59 11.65 0.47
CA ILE A 67 -12.44 12.39 -0.78
C ILE A 67 -12.47 13.90 -0.55
N ALA A 68 -13.37 14.40 0.30
CA ALA A 68 -13.45 15.82 0.64
C ALA A 68 -12.15 16.32 1.30
N LEU A 69 -11.64 15.58 2.28
CA LEU A 69 -10.39 15.90 2.96
C LEU A 69 -9.19 15.87 2.00
N CYS A 70 -9.11 14.89 1.08
CA CYS A 70 -8.07 14.90 0.04
C CYS A 70 -8.13 16.14 -0.86
N GLN A 71 -9.34 16.62 -1.20
CA GLN A 71 -9.50 17.82 -2.02
C GLN A 71 -9.02 19.08 -1.29
N GLU A 72 -9.25 19.18 0.02
CA GLU A 72 -8.70 20.26 0.85
C GLU A 72 -7.17 20.19 0.88
N LEU A 73 -6.62 19.01 1.22
CA LEU A 73 -5.17 18.78 1.32
C LEU A 73 -4.42 18.97 0.00
N SER A 74 -5.10 18.86 -1.15
CA SER A 74 -4.49 19.12 -2.46
C SER A 74 -3.93 20.54 -2.61
N ARG A 75 -4.34 21.48 -1.74
CA ARG A 75 -3.91 22.88 -1.68
C ARG A 75 -3.01 23.21 -0.48
N HIS A 76 -2.64 22.23 0.34
CA HIS A 76 -1.80 22.40 1.53
C HIS A 76 -0.44 23.05 1.20
N PRO A 77 0.21 23.89 2.03
CA PRO A 77 1.46 24.57 1.64
C PRO A 77 2.66 23.62 1.48
N HIS A 78 2.66 22.48 2.18
CA HIS A 78 3.73 21.49 2.05
C HIS A 78 3.53 20.59 0.82
N TYR A 79 4.55 20.53 -0.04
CA TYR A 79 4.52 19.78 -1.30
C TYR A 79 4.19 18.29 -1.12
N GLU A 80 4.83 17.62 -0.16
CA GLU A 80 4.63 16.18 0.10
C GLU A 80 3.16 15.87 0.42
N VAL A 81 2.53 16.68 1.27
CA VAL A 81 1.12 16.54 1.65
C VAL A 81 0.21 16.72 0.44
N ARG A 82 0.42 17.78 -0.38
CA ARG A 82 -0.35 17.98 -1.62
C ARG A 82 -0.22 16.81 -2.57
N HIS A 83 1.00 16.32 -2.75
CA HIS A 83 1.30 15.24 -3.68
C HIS A 83 0.61 13.94 -3.24
N GLN A 84 0.71 13.59 -1.95
CA GLN A 84 0.02 12.42 -1.38
C GLN A 84 -1.50 12.57 -1.49
N ALA A 85 -2.06 13.72 -1.14
CA ALA A 85 -3.50 13.97 -1.21
C ALA A 85 -4.05 13.85 -2.64
N LYS A 86 -3.36 14.40 -3.65
CA LYS A 86 -3.76 14.26 -5.06
C LYS A 86 -3.74 12.80 -5.52
N ARG A 87 -2.74 12.03 -5.10
CA ARG A 87 -2.64 10.60 -5.41
C ARG A 87 -3.78 9.81 -4.75
N LEU A 88 -4.07 10.08 -3.48
CA LEU A 88 -5.20 9.45 -2.78
C LEU A 88 -6.53 9.83 -3.44
N ALA A 89 -6.75 11.11 -3.75
CA ALA A 89 -7.96 11.56 -4.45
C ALA A 89 -8.16 10.84 -5.79
N TYR A 90 -7.09 10.60 -6.55
CA TYR A 90 -7.14 9.85 -7.80
C TYR A 90 -7.58 8.40 -7.58
N ILE A 91 -7.01 7.73 -6.58
CA ILE A 91 -7.34 6.34 -6.24
C ILE A 91 -8.80 6.24 -5.78
N LEU A 92 -9.22 7.10 -4.85
CA LEU A 92 -10.56 7.04 -4.25
C LEU A 92 -11.68 7.39 -5.24
N LYS A 93 -11.40 8.21 -6.26
CA LYS A 93 -12.36 8.57 -7.32
C LYS A 93 -12.36 7.61 -8.50
N ALA A 94 -11.46 6.62 -8.52
CA ALA A 94 -11.36 5.72 -9.66
C ALA A 94 -12.67 4.93 -9.85
N PRO A 95 -13.19 4.81 -11.09
CA PRO A 95 -14.38 4.03 -11.34
C PRO A 95 -14.12 2.54 -11.08
N LYS A 96 -15.12 1.85 -10.54
CA LYS A 96 -15.06 0.40 -10.37
C LYS A 96 -15.00 -0.27 -11.75
N LEU A 97 -14.04 -1.16 -11.95
CA LEU A 97 -13.91 -1.90 -13.19
C LEU A 97 -15.12 -2.85 -13.37
N ASN A 98 -15.67 -2.89 -14.59
CA ASN A 98 -16.71 -3.86 -14.92
C ASN A 98 -16.13 -5.28 -14.90
N ARG A 99 -16.84 -6.21 -14.25
CA ARG A 99 -16.45 -7.62 -14.14
C ARG A 99 -17.50 -8.49 -14.82
N PRO A 100 -17.46 -8.61 -16.15
CA PRO A 100 -18.44 -9.41 -16.88
C PRO A 100 -18.29 -10.89 -16.54
N LYS A 101 -19.42 -11.60 -16.44
CA LYS A 101 -19.46 -13.01 -15.99
C LYS A 101 -18.72 -13.96 -16.91
N GLU A 102 -18.68 -13.65 -18.21
CA GLU A 102 -17.95 -14.40 -19.24
C GLU A 102 -16.44 -14.50 -18.98
N TRP A 103 -15.85 -13.60 -18.21
CA TRP A 103 -14.42 -13.64 -17.84
C TRP A 103 -14.18 -14.23 -16.45
N MET A 104 -15.24 -14.55 -15.71
CA MET A 104 -15.18 -15.02 -14.33
C MET A 104 -15.50 -16.52 -14.29
N THR A 105 -14.60 -17.31 -13.70
CA THR A 105 -14.92 -18.69 -13.32
C THR A 105 -15.71 -18.67 -12.02
N GLU A 106 -16.93 -19.20 -12.02
CA GLU A 106 -17.74 -19.31 -10.81
C GLU A 106 -17.17 -20.40 -9.90
N ILE A 107 -16.96 -20.06 -8.63
CA ILE A 107 -16.59 -21.03 -7.60
C ILE A 107 -17.88 -21.71 -7.14
N PRO A 108 -18.02 -23.04 -7.29
CA PRO A 108 -19.22 -23.75 -6.86
C PRO A 108 -19.35 -23.67 -5.33
N ASP A 109 -20.60 -23.70 -4.84
CA ASP A 109 -20.88 -23.69 -3.40
C ASP A 109 -20.41 -25.02 -2.76
N PHE A 110 -19.47 -24.91 -1.81
CA PHE A 110 -18.91 -26.05 -1.09
C PHE A 110 -19.67 -26.41 0.20
N SER A 111 -20.68 -25.64 0.58
CA SER A 111 -21.51 -25.91 1.77
C SER A 111 -22.23 -27.27 1.73
N ILE A 112 -22.38 -27.84 0.53
CA ILE A 112 -23.02 -29.14 0.28
C ILE A 112 -22.10 -30.33 0.64
N ILE A 113 -20.80 -30.10 0.83
CA ILE A 113 -19.80 -31.18 1.02
C ILE A 113 -19.61 -31.57 2.50
N SER A 114 -20.09 -30.76 3.45
CA SER A 114 -19.85 -30.98 4.89
C SER A 114 -20.54 -32.21 5.49
N ASP A 115 -21.53 -32.78 4.81
CA ASP A 115 -22.36 -33.85 5.38
C ASP A 115 -21.96 -35.28 4.99
N ASN A 116 -20.94 -35.47 4.15
CA ASN A 116 -20.57 -36.81 3.69
C ASN A 116 -19.21 -37.28 4.22
N LYS A 117 -19.14 -37.54 5.52
CA LYS A 117 -18.01 -38.23 6.16
C LYS A 117 -18.02 -39.76 5.96
N SER A 118 -18.99 -40.33 5.25
CA SER A 118 -19.18 -41.80 5.17
C SER A 118 -19.15 -42.41 3.77
N LYS A 119 -18.83 -41.65 2.72
CA LYS A 119 -18.66 -42.21 1.37
C LYS A 119 -17.37 -41.78 0.69
N MET A 120 -16.24 -41.96 1.38
CA MET A 120 -14.96 -42.23 0.72
C MET A 120 -14.98 -43.65 0.13
N MET A 121 -15.86 -43.88 -0.83
CA MET A 121 -15.63 -44.85 -1.90
C MET A 121 -15.89 -44.09 -3.18
N ILE A 122 -14.84 -43.41 -3.64
CA ILE A 122 -14.73 -42.93 -5.00
C ILE A 122 -14.75 -44.19 -5.86
N ALA A 123 -15.95 -44.60 -6.30
CA ALA A 123 -16.10 -45.58 -7.34
C ALA A 123 -15.49 -44.93 -8.60
N ALA A 124 -14.23 -45.25 -8.86
CA ALA A 124 -13.54 -44.89 -10.08
C ALA A 124 -14.27 -45.52 -11.26
N LYS A 125 -15.22 -44.79 -11.84
CA LYS A 125 -15.64 -45.04 -13.21
C LYS A 125 -14.41 -44.73 -14.08
N PRO A 126 -13.92 -45.67 -14.92
CA PRO A 126 -12.88 -45.36 -15.88
C PRO A 126 -13.50 -44.53 -16.99
N ASN A 127 -13.74 -43.25 -16.71
CA ASN A 127 -14.11 -42.30 -17.73
C ASN A 127 -12.81 -41.88 -18.40
N GLN A 128 -12.73 -42.14 -19.70
CA GLN A 128 -11.58 -41.81 -20.54
C GLN A 128 -11.11 -40.39 -20.21
N SER A 129 -9.86 -40.31 -19.77
CA SER A 129 -9.18 -39.05 -19.49
C SER A 129 -9.30 -38.15 -20.72
N PRO A 130 -9.86 -36.93 -20.61
CA PRO A 130 -9.50 -35.90 -21.54
C PRO A 130 -7.98 -35.75 -21.37
N SER A 131 -7.24 -36.03 -22.44
CA SER A 131 -5.80 -35.84 -22.54
C SER A 131 -5.40 -34.64 -21.70
N ALA A 132 -4.52 -34.86 -20.71
CA ALA A 132 -3.99 -33.82 -19.85
C ALA A 132 -3.59 -32.65 -20.75
N LYS A 133 -4.36 -31.56 -20.71
CA LYS A 133 -3.95 -30.32 -21.37
C LYS A 133 -2.62 -29.98 -20.74
N LYS A 134 -1.55 -30.10 -21.53
CA LYS A 134 -0.19 -29.77 -21.12
C LYS A 134 -0.27 -28.41 -20.42
N PRO A 135 0.41 -28.22 -19.27
CA PRO A 135 0.53 -26.91 -18.65
C PRO A 135 0.91 -25.92 -19.75
N VAL A 136 0.16 -24.82 -19.88
CA VAL A 136 0.53 -23.75 -20.80
C VAL A 136 1.94 -23.34 -20.38
N GLU A 137 2.91 -23.70 -21.21
CA GLU A 137 4.31 -23.40 -21.00
C GLU A 137 4.39 -21.88 -20.93
N LYS A 138 4.75 -21.36 -19.75
CA LYS A 138 4.92 -19.92 -19.57
C LYS A 138 5.97 -19.50 -20.58
N GLU A 139 5.57 -18.65 -21.53
CA GLU A 139 6.48 -18.06 -22.49
C GLU A 139 7.57 -17.33 -21.69
N TYR A 140 8.74 -17.95 -21.58
CA TYR A 140 9.87 -17.33 -20.94
C TYR A 140 10.27 -16.19 -21.86
N ILE A 141 10.26 -14.97 -21.32
CA ILE A 141 10.74 -13.80 -22.04
C ILE A 141 12.19 -14.09 -22.38
N ASP A 142 12.50 -14.16 -23.67
CA ASP A 142 13.86 -14.40 -24.13
C ASP A 142 14.76 -13.25 -23.63
N LEU A 143 15.75 -13.58 -22.82
CA LEU A 143 16.67 -12.61 -22.21
C LEU A 143 17.48 -11.84 -23.26
N SER A 144 17.49 -12.29 -24.53
CA SER A 144 18.06 -11.55 -25.65
C SER A 144 17.25 -10.29 -26.03
N THR A 145 15.97 -10.21 -25.65
CA THR A 145 15.07 -9.08 -25.95
C THR A 145 15.11 -7.97 -24.90
N VAL A 146 15.71 -8.23 -23.74
CA VAL A 146 15.88 -7.21 -22.69
C VAL A 146 17.26 -6.58 -22.81
N ASN A 147 17.32 -5.26 -22.60
CA ASN A 147 18.59 -4.54 -22.62
C ASN A 147 19.43 -4.94 -21.41
N THR A 148 20.44 -5.79 -21.63
CA THR A 148 21.42 -6.25 -20.63
C THR A 148 22.73 -5.45 -20.68
N GLN A 149 22.76 -4.32 -21.39
CA GLN A 149 23.96 -3.49 -21.42
C GLN A 149 24.32 -3.03 -20.01
N ASP A 150 25.56 -3.30 -19.64
CA ASP A 150 26.09 -2.96 -18.35
C ASP A 150 26.20 -1.43 -18.23
N ASN A 151 25.79 -0.88 -17.07
CA ASN A 151 25.84 0.56 -16.88
C ASN A 151 27.23 0.96 -16.40
N ASN A 152 28.04 1.54 -17.28
CA ASN A 152 29.40 2.04 -16.98
C ASN A 152 29.46 2.96 -15.74
N PHE A 153 28.33 3.56 -15.34
CA PHE A 153 28.22 4.33 -14.09
C PHE A 153 28.58 3.53 -12.84
N VAL A 154 28.23 2.23 -12.78
CA VAL A 154 28.50 1.38 -11.61
C VAL A 154 30.01 1.26 -11.37
N TRP A 155 30.78 1.08 -12.45
CA TRP A 155 32.24 0.97 -12.36
C TRP A 155 32.90 2.30 -11.98
N VAL A 156 32.40 3.42 -12.53
CA VAL A 156 32.86 4.77 -12.16
C VAL A 156 32.57 5.07 -10.69
N ALA A 157 31.38 4.71 -10.20
CA ALA A 157 30.99 4.89 -8.80
C ALA A 157 31.88 4.07 -7.85
N LEU A 158 32.17 2.81 -8.18
CA LEU A 158 33.07 1.97 -7.38
C LEU A 158 34.49 2.54 -7.30
N ILE A 159 35.02 3.07 -8.40
CA ILE A 159 36.34 3.72 -8.42
C ILE A 159 36.34 4.98 -7.56
N ALA A 160 35.33 5.82 -7.69
CA ALA A 160 35.20 7.04 -6.89
C ALA A 160 35.17 6.71 -5.40
N VAL A 161 34.37 5.71 -4.99
CA VAL A 161 34.32 5.23 -3.60
C VAL A 161 35.69 4.73 -3.15
N GLY A 162 36.39 3.93 -3.97
CA GLY A 162 37.74 3.46 -3.65
C GLY A 162 38.75 4.59 -3.41
N PHE A 163 38.75 5.62 -4.28
CA PHE A 163 39.60 6.79 -4.10
C PHE A 163 39.25 7.59 -2.85
N THR A 164 37.97 7.78 -2.55
CA THR A 164 37.55 8.51 -1.34
C THR A 164 38.01 7.79 -0.07
N ILE A 165 37.91 6.46 -0.02
CA ILE A 165 38.38 5.69 1.14
C ILE A 165 39.90 5.76 1.24
N SER A 166 40.62 5.59 0.13
CA SER A 166 42.09 5.66 0.11
C SER A 166 42.60 7.03 0.58
N TYR A 167 41.95 8.12 0.15
CA TYR A 167 42.27 9.48 0.58
C TYR A 167 42.01 9.71 2.07
N LEU A 168 40.88 9.22 2.59
CA LEU A 168 40.57 9.31 4.02
C LEU A 168 41.56 8.50 4.88
N VAL A 169 42.00 7.33 4.40
CA VAL A 169 43.03 6.54 5.07
C VAL A 169 44.37 7.27 5.05
N TRP A 170 44.76 7.88 3.93
CA TRP A 170 45.99 8.69 3.86
C TRP A 170 45.98 9.84 4.87
N LEU A 171 44.87 10.59 4.96
CA LEU A 171 44.69 11.66 5.94
C LEU A 171 44.69 11.19 7.40
N SER A 172 44.53 9.89 7.67
CA SER A 172 44.57 9.34 9.02
C SER A 172 45.99 8.98 9.49
N PHE A 173 46.96 8.93 8.57
CA PHE A 173 48.37 8.62 8.86
C PHE A 173 49.27 9.87 8.90
N GLU A 174 48.73 11.05 8.57
CA GLU A 174 49.37 12.37 8.68
C GLU A 174 48.83 13.12 9.91
#